data_AF-A0A924F7D4-F1
#
_entry.id   AF-A0A924F7D4-F1
#
_cell.length_a   1.000
_cell.length_b   1.000
_cell.length_c   1.000
_cell.angle_alpha   90.00
_cell.angle_beta   90.00
_cell.angle_gamma   90.00
#
_symmetry.space_group_name_H-M   'P 1'
#
loop_
_entity.id
_entity.type
_entity.pdbx_description
1 polymer ?
#
loop_
_entity_poly.entity_id
_entity_poly.type
_entity_poly.pdbx_seq_one_letter_code
_entity_poly.pdbx_strand_id
1 'polypeptide(L)'
;AVVTEIGDWMQINKESIYATRPWKIFGEGPAKDSAAPLSAQGFNEGKGKPFEAQDIRFNTKGKILYATALGWPADGKVNIKSLAKGSELYPNTIKSVKLLGAVGSAKFVRTSEGLSITVPGEKTKLGYALVFKIS
;
A
#
# COMPACT_ATOMS: atom_id res chain seq x y z
N ALA A 1 -17.19 -17.91 0.36
CA ALA A 1 -16.64 -16.87 1.27
C ALA A 1 -15.40 -16.21 0.66
N VAL A 2 -14.26 -16.91 0.56
CA VAL A 2 -12.98 -16.32 0.12
C VAL A 2 -13.04 -15.60 -1.24
N VAL A 3 -13.55 -16.24 -2.29
CA VAL A 3 -13.61 -15.62 -3.64
C VAL A 3 -14.56 -14.42 -3.69
N THR A 4 -15.62 -14.44 -2.88
CA THR A 4 -16.57 -13.32 -2.76
C THR A 4 -15.88 -12.11 -2.14
N GLU A 5 -15.12 -12.30 -1.06
CA GLU A 5 -14.39 -11.22 -0.39
C GLU A 5 -13.31 -10.61 -1.30
N ILE A 6 -12.60 -11.45 -2.07
CA ILE A 6 -11.68 -10.97 -3.12
C ILE A 6 -12.44 -10.14 -4.15
N GLY A 7 -13.63 -10.61 -4.56
CA GLY A 7 -14.53 -9.88 -5.47
C GLY A 7 -14.90 -8.50 -4.95
N ASP A 8 -15.33 -8.41 -3.69
CA ASP A 8 -15.73 -7.16 -3.04
C ASP A 8 -14.57 -6.15 -2.99
N TRP A 9 -13.36 -6.61 -2.64
CA TRP A 9 -12.17 -5.76 -2.66
C TRP A 9 -11.80 -5.32 -4.07
N MET A 10 -11.89 -6.22 -5.05
CA MET A 10 -11.59 -5.92 -6.45
C MET A 10 -12.59 -4.93 -7.05
N GLN A 11 -13.87 -4.93 -6.66
CA GLN A 11 -14.85 -3.96 -7.15
C GLN A 11 -14.40 -2.52 -6.92
N ILE A 12 -13.78 -2.26 -5.76
CA ILE A 12 -13.27 -0.95 -5.36
C ILE A 12 -11.87 -0.69 -5.93
N ASN A 13 -10.98 -1.68 -5.84
CA ASN A 13 -9.54 -1.48 -5.99
C ASN A 13 -8.98 -1.92 -7.37
N LYS A 14 -9.80 -2.50 -8.26
CA LYS A 14 -9.36 -3.02 -9.56
C LYS A 14 -8.53 -2.06 -10.41
N GLU A 15 -8.72 -0.74 -10.28
CA GLU A 15 -7.91 0.24 -11.03
C GLU A 15 -6.43 0.22 -10.63
N SER A 16 -6.10 -0.21 -9.41
CA SER A 16 -4.74 -0.44 -8.93
C SER A 16 -4.22 -1.85 -9.20
N ILE A 17 -4.92 -2.66 -10.01
CA ILE A 17 -4.45 -4.00 -10.39
C ILE A 17 -4.35 -4.09 -11.90
N TYR A 18 -5.48 -3.93 -12.60
CA TYR A 18 -5.53 -4.16 -14.05
C TYR A 18 -4.80 -3.09 -14.86
N ALA A 19 -4.00 -3.58 -15.82
CA ALA A 19 -3.18 -2.78 -16.72
C ALA A 19 -2.17 -1.87 -15.98
N THR A 20 -1.78 -2.23 -14.77
CA THR A 20 -0.72 -1.54 -14.04
C THR A 20 0.65 -2.10 -14.42
N ARG A 21 1.72 -1.44 -13.97
CA ARG A 21 3.11 -1.90 -14.13
C ARG A 21 3.83 -1.84 -12.78
N PRO A 22 4.85 -2.67 -12.56
CA PRO A 22 5.73 -2.51 -11.40
C PRO A 22 6.25 -1.09 -11.29
N TRP A 23 6.41 -0.60 -10.05
CA TRP A 23 7.14 0.64 -9.80
C TRP A 23 8.64 0.35 -9.67
N LYS A 24 9.43 1.39 -9.36
CA LYS A 24 10.89 1.31 -9.17
C LYS A 24 11.30 0.25 -8.14
N ILE A 25 10.47 0.06 -7.12
CA ILE A 25 10.57 -1.03 -6.14
C ILE A 25 9.20 -1.69 -5.97
N PHE A 26 9.17 -2.97 -5.60
CA PHE A 26 7.90 -3.69 -5.43
C PHE A 26 7.17 -3.37 -4.12
N GLY A 27 7.87 -2.91 -3.09
CA GLY A 27 7.32 -2.71 -1.76
C GLY A 27 8.35 -2.39 -0.68
N GLU A 28 7.86 -2.11 0.52
CA GLU A 28 8.61 -1.89 1.76
C GLU A 28 7.86 -2.54 2.94
N GLY A 29 8.53 -2.70 4.08
CA GLY A 29 7.90 -3.17 5.33
C GLY A 29 8.56 -4.39 5.95
N PRO A 30 8.19 -4.71 7.21
CA PRO A 30 8.85 -5.73 8.01
C PRO A 30 8.76 -7.14 7.43
N ALA A 31 7.70 -7.48 6.68
CA ALA A 31 7.59 -8.80 6.06
C ALA A 31 8.55 -8.96 4.88
N LYS A 32 8.87 -7.87 4.17
CA LYS A 32 9.92 -7.84 3.15
C LYS A 32 11.31 -7.90 3.78
N ASP A 33 11.53 -7.09 4.81
CA ASP A 33 12.85 -6.93 5.44
C ASP A 33 13.25 -8.17 6.26
N SER A 34 12.28 -8.98 6.68
CA SER A 34 12.47 -10.24 7.41
C SER A 34 11.90 -11.42 6.63
N ALA A 35 12.17 -11.49 5.32
CA ALA A 35 11.70 -12.60 4.48
C ALA A 35 12.24 -13.94 5.02
N ALA A 36 11.33 -14.88 5.28
CA ALA A 36 11.71 -16.21 5.72
C ALA A 36 12.53 -16.91 4.62
N PRO A 37 13.63 -17.60 4.97
CA PRO A 37 14.39 -18.39 4.02
C PRO A 37 13.49 -19.35 3.26
N LEU A 38 13.75 -19.52 1.97
CA LEU A 38 13.05 -20.51 1.17
C LEU A 38 13.41 -21.91 1.69
N SER A 39 12.39 -22.74 1.90
CA SER A 39 12.57 -24.15 2.27
C SER A 39 12.00 -25.06 1.18
N ALA A 40 12.66 -26.19 0.92
CA ALA A 40 12.25 -27.19 -0.07
C ALA A 40 11.97 -26.56 -1.46
N GLN A 41 10.86 -26.90 -2.12
CA GLN A 41 10.47 -26.41 -3.46
C GLN A 41 10.20 -24.88 -3.57
N GLY A 42 10.63 -24.06 -2.60
CA GLY A 42 10.48 -22.60 -2.63
C GLY A 42 9.23 -22.08 -1.92
N PHE A 43 8.56 -22.90 -1.10
CA PHE A 43 7.39 -22.48 -0.33
C PHE A 43 7.79 -21.95 1.06
N ASN A 44 7.29 -20.76 1.41
CA ASN A 44 7.44 -20.14 2.73
C ASN A 44 6.11 -19.63 3.31
N GLU A 45 4.97 -20.11 2.78
CA GLU A 45 3.63 -19.78 3.26
C GLU A 45 3.50 -20.07 4.77
N GLY A 46 2.96 -19.10 5.52
CA GLY A 46 2.79 -19.20 6.97
C GLY A 46 4.08 -19.09 7.81
N LYS A 47 5.26 -18.95 7.19
CA LYS A 47 6.56 -18.87 7.89
C LYS A 47 7.10 -17.45 8.03
N GLY A 48 6.57 -16.51 7.26
CA GLY A 48 6.93 -15.08 7.33
C GLY A 48 6.20 -14.34 8.44
N LYS A 49 6.61 -13.09 8.68
CA LYS A 49 5.83 -12.18 9.54
C LYS A 49 4.44 -11.95 8.93
N PRO A 50 3.37 -11.87 9.74
CA PRO A 50 2.08 -11.38 9.28
C PRO A 50 2.25 -10.02 8.60
N PHE A 51 1.47 -9.79 7.54
CA PHE A 51 1.44 -8.48 6.91
C PHE A 51 0.72 -7.48 7.82
N GLU A 52 1.29 -6.30 7.92
CA GLU A 52 0.77 -5.19 8.71
C GLU A 52 0.62 -3.93 7.86
N ALA A 53 0.10 -2.85 8.44
CA ALA A 53 -0.08 -1.58 7.74
C ALA A 53 1.24 -0.96 7.23
N GLN A 54 2.39 -1.33 7.81
CA GLN A 54 3.71 -0.92 7.35
C GLN A 54 4.20 -1.71 6.13
N ASP A 55 3.57 -2.83 5.79
CA ASP A 55 3.88 -3.58 4.58
C ASP A 55 3.13 -2.97 3.39
N ILE A 56 3.89 -2.32 2.52
CA ILE A 56 3.36 -1.62 1.36
C ILE A 56 3.74 -2.37 0.08
N ARG A 57 2.82 -2.42 -0.89
CA ARG A 57 3.09 -2.87 -2.26
C ARG A 57 2.84 -1.75 -3.24
N PHE A 58 3.71 -1.61 -4.22
CA PHE A 58 3.67 -0.53 -5.20
C PHE A 58 3.45 -1.02 -6.62
N ASN A 59 2.66 -0.24 -7.34
CA ASN A 59 2.46 -0.40 -8.78
C ASN A 59 2.02 0.95 -9.36
N THR A 60 2.13 1.09 -10.69
CA THR A 60 1.85 2.36 -11.37
C THR A 60 0.88 2.18 -12.54
N LYS A 61 0.18 3.25 -12.87
CA LYS A 61 -0.60 3.37 -14.11
C LYS A 61 -0.40 4.77 -14.68
N GLY A 62 0.40 4.86 -15.74
CA GLY A 62 0.86 6.16 -16.25
C GLY A 62 1.65 6.92 -15.17
N LYS A 63 1.22 8.13 -14.82
CA LYS A 63 1.85 8.96 -13.79
C LYS A 63 1.34 8.71 -12.38
N ILE A 64 0.33 7.85 -12.22
CA ILE A 64 -0.27 7.54 -10.92
C ILE A 64 0.51 6.43 -10.26
N LEU A 65 0.90 6.65 -9.00
CA LEU A 65 1.42 5.62 -8.12
C LEU A 65 0.30 5.09 -7.25
N TYR A 66 0.18 3.77 -7.19
CA TYR A 66 -0.65 3.07 -6.23
C TYR A 66 0.23 2.48 -5.14
N ALA A 67 -0.15 2.72 -3.88
CA ALA A 67 0.48 2.15 -2.71
C ALA A 67 -0.57 1.38 -1.91
N THR A 68 -0.40 0.07 -1.80
CA THR A 68 -1.32 -0.81 -1.08
C THR A 68 -0.72 -1.16 0.27
N ALA A 69 -1.26 -0.63 1.36
CA ALA A 69 -0.91 -1.04 2.71
C ALA A 69 -1.65 -2.34 3.06
N LEU A 70 -0.93 -3.35 3.55
CA LEU A 70 -1.48 -4.69 3.79
C LEU A 70 -2.07 -4.86 5.20
N GLY A 71 -2.66 -3.79 5.72
CA GLY A 71 -3.33 -3.78 7.00
C GLY A 71 -3.88 -2.40 7.34
N TRP A 72 -4.78 -2.36 8.33
CA TRP A 72 -5.30 -1.12 8.89
C TRP A 72 -4.37 -0.60 10.00
N PRO A 73 -3.86 0.63 9.93
CA PRO A 73 -2.95 1.14 10.94
C PRO A 73 -3.67 1.41 12.27
N ALA A 74 -3.08 0.97 13.38
CA ALA A 74 -3.66 1.13 14.72
C ALA A 74 -3.78 2.60 15.15
N ASP A 75 -2.87 3.47 14.68
CA ASP A 75 -2.85 4.90 14.96
C ASP A 75 -3.57 5.74 13.88
N GLY A 76 -4.23 5.08 12.93
CA GLY A 76 -4.91 5.73 11.81
C GLY A 76 -3.96 6.34 10.76
N LYS A 77 -2.66 6.03 10.78
CA LYS A 77 -1.67 6.60 9.85
C LYS A 77 -0.85 5.54 9.12
N VAL A 78 -0.65 5.75 7.83
CA VAL A 78 0.32 4.99 7.02
C VAL A 78 1.49 5.90 6.70
N ASN A 79 2.71 5.46 6.97
CA ASN A 79 3.91 6.18 6.56
C ASN A 79 4.64 5.43 5.43
N ILE A 80 4.72 6.05 4.26
CA ILE A 80 5.39 5.48 3.09
C ILE A 80 6.80 6.07 2.98
N LYS A 81 7.81 5.32 3.44
CA LYS A 81 9.21 5.77 3.54
C LYS A 81 9.82 6.05 2.18
N SER A 82 9.51 5.21 1.19
CA SER A 82 10.00 5.38 -0.19
C SER A 82 9.56 6.69 -0.85
N LEU A 83 8.53 7.35 -0.30
CA LEU A 83 8.03 8.65 -0.74
C LEU A 83 8.50 9.82 0.13
N ALA A 84 9.53 9.65 0.95
CA ALA A 84 10.15 10.73 1.71
C ALA A 84 10.51 11.94 0.83
N LYS A 85 10.47 13.14 1.41
CA LYS A 85 10.94 14.37 0.77
C LYS A 85 12.43 14.21 0.46
N GLY A 86 12.81 14.46 -0.80
CA GLY A 86 14.19 14.24 -1.28
C GLY A 86 14.49 12.81 -1.76
N SER A 87 13.54 11.88 -1.67
CA SER A 87 13.72 10.52 -2.21
C SER A 87 13.88 10.52 -3.73
N GLU A 88 14.95 9.89 -4.23
CA GLU A 88 15.17 9.64 -5.66
C GLU A 88 14.12 8.70 -6.27
N LEU A 89 13.47 7.88 -5.44
CA LEU A 89 12.40 7.01 -5.88
C LEU A 89 11.18 7.83 -6.32
N TYR A 90 10.90 8.96 -5.66
CA TYR A 90 9.78 9.83 -6.02
C TYR A 90 10.16 11.31 -5.94
N PRO A 91 10.85 11.86 -6.96
CA PRO A 91 11.30 13.25 -6.93
C PRO A 91 10.17 14.27 -7.12
N ASN A 92 9.03 13.83 -7.66
CA ASN A 92 7.90 14.71 -8.00
C ASN A 92 7.15 15.19 -6.75
N THR A 93 6.54 16.37 -6.85
CA THR A 93 5.58 16.87 -5.85
C THR A 93 4.35 15.97 -5.80
N ILE A 94 3.84 15.72 -4.59
CA ILE A 94 2.58 15.00 -4.37
C ILE A 94 1.47 16.02 -4.27
N LYS A 95 0.56 16.01 -5.24
CA LYS A 95 -0.58 16.94 -5.32
C LYS A 95 -1.81 16.38 -4.63
N SER A 96 -2.01 15.06 -4.68
CA SER A 96 -3.15 14.43 -4.03
C SER A 96 -2.86 13.01 -3.56
N VAL A 97 -3.53 12.63 -2.48
CA VAL A 97 -3.61 11.26 -1.97
C VAL A 97 -5.08 10.94 -1.77
N LYS A 98 -5.54 9.81 -2.31
CA LYS A 98 -6.91 9.32 -2.13
C LYS A 98 -6.90 7.86 -1.71
N LEU A 99 -7.71 7.49 -0.72
CA LEU A 99 -8.01 6.10 -0.43
C LEU A 99 -9.11 5.64 -1.40
N LEU A 100 -8.88 4.59 -2.17
CA LEU A 100 -9.92 4.06 -3.05
C LEU A 100 -11.12 3.57 -2.23
N GLY A 101 -12.33 3.88 -2.70
CA GLY A 101 -13.58 3.59 -2.00
C GLY A 101 -13.95 4.61 -0.91
N ALA A 102 -13.05 5.52 -0.52
CA ALA A 102 -13.37 6.61 0.41
C ALA A 102 -13.87 7.85 -0.33
N VAL A 103 -14.70 8.65 0.35
CA VAL A 103 -15.15 9.96 -0.15
C VAL A 103 -14.06 10.99 0.14
N GLY A 104 -13.62 11.71 -0.90
CA GLY A 104 -12.68 12.82 -0.78
C GLY A 104 -11.20 12.43 -0.83
N SER A 105 -10.34 13.37 -0.44
CA SER A 105 -8.88 13.16 -0.39
C SER A 105 -8.42 12.88 1.04
N ALA A 106 -7.40 12.03 1.18
CA ALA A 106 -6.76 11.79 2.46
C ALA A 106 -5.89 12.99 2.85
N LYS A 107 -5.86 13.31 4.14
CA LYS A 107 -4.89 14.29 4.67
C LYS A 107 -3.51 13.64 4.66
N PHE A 108 -2.50 14.35 4.19
CA PHE A 108 -1.14 13.84 4.18
C PHE A 108 -0.11 14.94 4.49
N VAL A 109 1.03 14.52 5.02
CA VAL A 109 2.22 15.35 5.23
C VAL A 109 3.42 14.59 4.70
N ARG A 110 4.27 15.26 3.92
CA ARG A 110 5.49 14.68 3.37
C ARG A 110 6.71 15.26 4.09
N THR A 111 7.46 14.42 4.78
CA THR A 111 8.65 14.79 5.56
C THR A 111 9.87 14.01 5.06
N SER A 112 11.03 14.21 5.69
CA SER A 112 12.25 13.44 5.44
C SER A 112 12.09 11.94 5.77
N GLU A 113 11.14 11.59 6.62
CA GLU A 113 10.89 10.21 7.09
C GLU A 113 9.91 9.45 6.20
N GLY A 114 9.15 10.15 5.33
CA GLY A 114 8.18 9.52 4.45
C GLY A 114 7.01 10.43 4.06
N LEU A 115 6.05 9.82 3.38
CA LEU A 115 4.71 10.37 3.19
C LEU A 115 3.79 9.80 4.28
N SER A 116 3.46 10.61 5.28
CA SER A 116 2.49 10.26 6.31
C SER A 116 1.07 10.58 5.85
N ILE A 117 0.23 9.57 5.71
CA ILE A 117 -1.16 9.67 5.26
C ILE A 117 -2.06 9.34 6.45
N THR A 118 -3.00 10.24 6.77
CA THR A 118 -4.09 9.95 7.70
C THR A 118 -5.17 9.19 6.95
N VAL A 119 -5.46 7.97 7.38
CA VAL A 119 -6.47 7.11 6.75
C VAL A 119 -7.85 7.74 6.98
N PRO A 120 -8.61 8.07 5.91
CA PRO A 120 -9.93 8.64 6.07
C PRO A 120 -10.95 7.57 6.47
N GLY A 121 -11.85 7.92 7.39
CA GLY A 121 -12.94 7.05 7.83
C GLY A 121 -12.51 5.97 8.83
N GLU A 122 -13.39 5.00 9.03
CA GLU A 122 -13.25 3.92 10.02
C GLU A 122 -12.89 2.58 9.36
N LYS A 123 -12.34 1.66 10.15
CA LYS A 123 -11.95 0.33 9.66
C LYS A 123 -13.16 -0.43 9.13
N THR A 124 -13.12 -0.78 7.84
CA THR A 124 -14.15 -1.58 7.19
C THR A 124 -13.79 -3.08 7.19
N LYS A 125 -14.73 -3.92 6.75
CA LYS A 125 -14.48 -5.36 6.52
C LYS A 125 -13.39 -5.63 5.48
N LEU A 126 -13.07 -4.65 4.63
CA LEU A 126 -12.02 -4.71 3.62
C LEU A 126 -10.69 -4.09 4.10
N GLY A 127 -10.55 -3.83 5.42
CA GLY A 127 -9.38 -3.21 6.02
C GLY A 127 -8.10 -4.07 6.05
N TYR A 128 -8.09 -5.22 5.37
CA TYR A 128 -6.90 -6.06 5.18
C TYR A 128 -5.96 -5.54 4.10
N ALA A 129 -6.44 -4.68 3.17
CA ALA A 129 -5.58 -4.01 2.20
C ALA A 129 -6.15 -2.66 1.77
N LEU A 130 -5.42 -1.58 2.02
CA LEU A 130 -5.82 -0.20 1.75
C LEU A 130 -5.04 0.36 0.57
N VAL A 131 -5.73 0.76 -0.49
CA VAL A 131 -5.09 1.29 -1.70
C VAL A 131 -5.13 2.81 -1.72
N PHE A 132 -3.95 3.42 -1.65
CA PHE A 132 -3.77 4.84 -1.86
C PHE A 132 -3.39 5.14 -3.31
N LYS A 133 -4.18 6.02 -3.94
CA LYS A 133 -3.88 6.62 -5.24
C LYS A 133 -3.12 7.93 -5.02
N ILE A 134 -1.92 8.02 -5.57
CA ILE A 134 -0.97 9.13 -5.35
C ILE A 134 -0.63 9.76 -6.70
N SER A 135 -0.73 11.09 -6.77
CA SER A 135 -0.51 11.89 -8.00
C SER A 135 0.18 13.21 -7.70
#